data_AF-A0A8R1DGX8-F1
#
_entry.id   AF-A0A8R1DGX8-F1
#
_cell.length_a   1.000
_cell.length_b   1.000
_cell.length_c   1.000
_cell.angle_alpha   90.00
_cell.angle_beta   90.00
_cell.angle_gamma   90.00
#
_symmetry.space_group_name_H-M   'P 1'
#
loop_
_entity.id
_entity.type
_entity.pdbx_description
1 polymer ?
#
loop_
_entity_poly.entity_id
_entity_poly.type
_entity_poly.pdbx_seq_one_letter_code
_entity_poly.pdbx_strand_id
1 'polypeptide(L)'
;MAKFELGTESEIAHYYNDDETLRLVNAMANVIGIPIEEVWEAYGGFLIQFTMETGWDELLRAMAPDLEGFLDSLDSLHYFIDHVVYKTKLRGPSFRCDVQADGTLLLHYYSKRSGLYPIVKGIRNLRKASSGKYLGVVREVARRIYDTEVVMKVQERKQEHLDAFVTEHVVFVITQIENSNSVQKAISSKTDSQIDLTQKCFPTAIRQETRVTDLLELVHPEVPFSYESIRYYKNSLFVFRLKGIGDIVHEVSDEAKTVLLKGAMVFIDDGKYILYMCSVNVTTVGVD
;
A
#
# COMPACT_ATOMS: atom_id res chain seq x y z
N MET A 1 -8.64 23.41 -11.88
CA MET A 1 -9.60 22.59 -12.65
C MET A 1 -8.86 22.05 -13.85
N ALA A 2 -8.86 20.73 -14.03
CA ALA A 2 -8.53 20.10 -15.30
C ALA A 2 -9.34 20.77 -16.41
N LYS A 3 -8.64 21.36 -17.36
CA LYS A 3 -9.26 21.84 -18.58
C LYS A 3 -9.51 20.59 -19.41
N PHE A 4 -10.76 20.19 -19.59
CA PHE A 4 -11.14 19.11 -20.52
C PHE A 4 -11.50 19.74 -21.88
N GLU A 5 -10.62 20.61 -22.36
CA GLU A 5 -10.80 21.33 -23.63
C GLU A 5 -9.97 20.64 -24.72
N LEU A 6 -10.36 20.83 -25.98
CA LEU A 6 -9.60 20.26 -27.09
C LEU A 6 -8.20 20.93 -27.12
N GLY A 7 -7.15 20.12 -27.05
CA GLY A 7 -5.75 20.59 -27.08
C GLY A 7 -5.11 20.84 -25.71
N THR A 8 -5.80 20.53 -24.61
CA THR A 8 -5.22 20.59 -23.27
C THR A 8 -4.66 19.24 -22.85
N GLU A 9 -3.46 19.23 -22.28
CA GLU A 9 -2.79 18.03 -21.77
C GLU A 9 -2.90 17.93 -20.25
N SER A 10 -2.88 16.70 -19.74
CA SER A 10 -2.78 16.45 -18.29
C SER A 10 -1.32 16.59 -17.87
N GLU A 11 -1.07 17.43 -16.86
CA GLU A 11 0.27 17.57 -16.30
C GLU A 11 0.54 16.40 -15.33
N ILE A 12 1.58 15.60 -15.60
CA ILE A 12 1.91 14.40 -14.81
C ILE A 12 2.20 14.73 -13.34
N ALA A 13 2.80 15.89 -13.07
CA ALA A 13 3.16 16.32 -11.72
C ALA A 13 2.04 17.08 -10.98
N HIS A 14 0.87 17.25 -11.60
CA HIS A 14 -0.23 18.00 -11.01
C HIS A 14 -1.27 17.09 -10.38
N TYR A 15 -1.62 17.37 -9.11
CA TYR A 15 -2.68 16.64 -8.42
C TYR A 15 -4.04 17.27 -8.70
N TYR A 16 -4.88 16.56 -9.45
CA TYR A 16 -6.26 16.97 -9.75
C TYR A 16 -7.23 16.45 -8.68
N ASN A 17 -8.37 17.12 -8.54
CA ASN A 17 -9.40 16.69 -7.58
C ASN A 17 -10.12 15.43 -8.10
N ASP A 18 -10.51 14.54 -7.18
CA ASP A 18 -11.21 13.29 -7.47
C ASP A 18 -12.49 13.51 -8.27
N ASP A 19 -13.18 14.63 -8.05
CA ASP A 19 -14.37 15.03 -8.82
C ASP A 19 -14.10 15.06 -10.34
N GLU A 20 -12.90 15.46 -10.75
CA GLU A 20 -12.53 15.54 -12.16
C GLU A 20 -12.29 14.15 -12.76
N THR A 21 -11.64 13.26 -12.00
CA THR A 21 -11.49 11.86 -12.40
C THR A 21 -12.84 11.17 -12.51
N LEU A 22 -13.74 11.38 -11.53
CA LEU A 22 -15.08 10.81 -11.53
C LEU A 22 -15.92 11.32 -12.71
N ARG A 23 -15.83 12.62 -13.04
CA ARG A 23 -16.48 13.19 -14.23
C ARG A 23 -16.00 12.52 -15.52
N LEU A 24 -14.69 12.29 -15.65
CA LEU A 24 -14.11 11.63 -16.83
C LEU A 24 -14.61 10.19 -16.96
N VAL A 25 -14.57 9.42 -15.87
CA VAL A 25 -15.03 8.03 -15.88
C VAL A 25 -16.52 7.93 -16.15
N ASN A 26 -17.34 8.81 -15.57
CA ASN A 26 -18.78 8.86 -15.85
C ASN A 26 -19.07 9.17 -17.32
N ALA A 27 -18.36 10.14 -17.91
CA ALA A 27 -18.49 10.45 -19.33
C ALA A 27 -18.09 9.25 -20.21
N MET A 28 -16.99 8.58 -19.87
CA MET A 28 -16.52 7.39 -20.58
C MET A 28 -17.53 6.24 -20.50
N ALA A 29 -18.07 5.95 -19.32
CA ALA A 29 -19.10 4.94 -19.10
C ALA A 29 -20.34 5.22 -19.97
N ASN A 30 -20.79 6.47 -20.01
CA ASN A 30 -21.94 6.89 -20.83
C ASN A 30 -21.69 6.77 -22.34
N VAL A 31 -20.50 7.14 -22.82
CA VAL A 31 -20.15 7.09 -24.24
C VAL A 31 -19.96 5.65 -24.73
N ILE A 32 -19.30 4.81 -23.94
CA ILE A 32 -19.03 3.41 -24.29
C ILE A 32 -20.28 2.53 -24.06
N GLY A 33 -21.14 2.91 -23.10
CA GLY A 33 -22.33 2.14 -22.74
C GLY A 33 -22.04 0.94 -21.84
N ILE A 34 -21.07 1.07 -20.92
CA ILE A 34 -20.73 0.05 -19.91
C ILE A 34 -20.85 0.62 -18.49
N PRO A 35 -21.07 -0.22 -17.46
CA PRO A 35 -21.07 0.23 -16.07
C PRO A 35 -19.75 0.91 -15.67
N ILE A 36 -19.81 1.85 -14.74
CA ILE A 36 -18.64 2.59 -14.22
C ILE A 36 -17.61 1.62 -13.62
N GLU A 37 -18.07 0.57 -12.95
CA GLU A 37 -17.23 -0.48 -12.39
C GLU A 37 -16.42 -1.19 -13.49
N GLU A 38 -17.02 -1.43 -14.66
CA GLU A 38 -16.32 -2.04 -15.79
C GLU A 38 -15.25 -1.11 -16.37
N VAL A 39 -15.48 0.22 -16.35
CA VAL A 39 -14.46 1.21 -16.74
C VAL A 39 -13.28 1.19 -15.76
N TRP A 40 -13.54 1.14 -14.46
CA TRP A 40 -12.48 1.05 -13.45
C TRP A 40 -11.71 -0.26 -13.52
N GLU A 41 -12.43 -1.37 -13.71
CA GLU A 41 -11.83 -2.69 -13.90
C GLU A 41 -10.94 -2.68 -15.16
N ALA A 42 -11.38 -2.08 -16.28
CA ALA A 42 -10.57 -1.88 -17.48
C ALA A 42 -9.31 -1.05 -17.23
N TYR A 43 -9.48 0.05 -16.50
CA TYR A 43 -8.39 0.96 -16.16
C TYR A 43 -7.31 0.27 -15.34
N GLY A 44 -7.67 -0.64 -14.43
CA GLY A 44 -6.69 -1.38 -13.62
C GLY A 44 -5.69 -2.21 -14.44
N GLY A 45 -6.15 -2.89 -15.48
CA GLY A 45 -5.27 -3.69 -16.35
C GLY A 45 -4.46 -2.83 -17.31
N PHE A 46 -5.07 -1.75 -17.81
CA PHE A 46 -4.34 -0.71 -18.54
C PHE A 46 -3.24 -0.08 -17.67
N LEU A 47 -3.51 0.18 -16.39
CA LEU A 47 -2.54 0.76 -15.47
C LEU A 47 -1.29 -0.11 -15.37
N ILE A 48 -1.45 -1.41 -15.14
CA ILE A 48 -0.31 -2.35 -15.09
C ILE A 48 0.41 -2.42 -16.44
N GLN A 49 -0.33 -2.43 -17.54
CA GLN A 49 0.28 -2.41 -18.88
C GLN A 49 1.17 -1.18 -19.07
N PHE A 50 0.58 -0.02 -18.84
CA PHE A 50 1.20 1.27 -19.00
C PHE A 50 2.41 1.41 -18.08
N THR A 51 2.31 1.02 -16.81
CA THR A 51 3.42 1.06 -15.86
C THR A 51 4.58 0.17 -16.30
N MET A 52 4.32 -1.05 -16.79
CA MET A 52 5.36 -1.93 -17.31
C MET A 52 6.02 -1.35 -18.56
N GLU A 53 5.23 -0.86 -19.52
CA GLU A 53 5.71 -0.27 -20.79
C GLU A 53 6.48 1.05 -20.58
N THR A 54 6.23 1.76 -19.48
CA THR A 54 6.92 3.01 -19.10
C THR A 54 8.20 2.80 -18.29
N GLY A 55 8.66 1.55 -18.17
CA GLY A 55 9.98 1.21 -17.62
C GLY A 55 10.00 0.64 -16.20
N TRP A 56 8.83 0.32 -15.62
CA TRP A 56 8.75 -0.30 -14.29
C TRP A 56 8.65 -1.83 -14.32
N ASP A 57 8.72 -2.45 -15.50
CA ASP A 57 8.59 -3.91 -15.68
C ASP A 57 9.56 -4.71 -14.78
N GLU A 58 10.86 -4.38 -14.82
CA GLU A 58 11.87 -5.08 -14.02
C GLU A 58 11.60 -4.94 -12.51
N LEU A 59 11.21 -3.74 -12.04
CA LEU A 59 10.90 -3.54 -10.62
C LEU A 59 9.69 -4.37 -10.21
N LEU A 60 8.59 -4.30 -10.96
CA LEU A 60 7.36 -5.03 -10.65
C LEU A 60 7.59 -6.54 -10.59
N ARG A 61 8.42 -7.08 -11.51
CA ARG A 61 8.79 -8.51 -11.51
C ARG A 61 9.72 -8.89 -10.35
N ALA A 62 10.52 -7.95 -9.86
CA ALA A 62 11.47 -8.19 -8.77
C ALA A 62 10.86 -8.03 -7.37
N MET A 63 9.63 -7.52 -7.24
CA MET A 63 9.00 -7.26 -5.93
C MET A 63 8.83 -8.52 -5.09
N ALA A 64 8.37 -9.62 -5.68
CA ALA A 64 8.10 -10.86 -4.98
C ALA A 64 8.09 -12.08 -5.92
N PRO A 65 8.41 -13.28 -5.42
CA PRO A 65 8.43 -14.52 -6.21
C PRO A 65 7.03 -15.06 -6.52
N ASP A 66 6.00 -14.61 -5.82
CA ASP A 66 4.61 -15.04 -5.96
C ASP A 66 3.62 -13.87 -5.78
N LEU A 67 2.35 -14.14 -6.10
CA LEU A 67 1.28 -13.14 -6.05
C LEU A 67 0.99 -12.66 -4.62
N GLU A 68 1.11 -13.53 -3.62
CA GLU A 68 0.90 -13.18 -2.21
C GLU A 68 1.90 -12.10 -1.77
N GLY A 69 3.20 -12.37 -1.95
CA GLY A 69 4.26 -11.43 -1.60
C GLY A 69 4.19 -10.13 -2.42
N PHE A 70 3.70 -10.20 -3.66
CA PHE A 70 3.47 -9.00 -4.47
C PHE A 70 2.41 -8.11 -3.83
N LEU A 71 1.27 -8.69 -3.44
CA LEU A 71 0.17 -7.95 -2.83
C LEU A 71 0.57 -7.36 -1.47
N ASP A 72 1.35 -8.09 -0.68
CA ASP A 72 1.87 -7.61 0.61
C ASP A 72 2.93 -6.50 0.46
N SER A 73 3.62 -6.42 -0.67
CA SER A 73 4.65 -5.39 -0.93
C SER A 73 4.12 -4.12 -1.60
N LEU A 74 2.83 -4.06 -1.97
CA LEU A 74 2.23 -2.90 -2.63
C LEU A 74 2.31 -1.61 -1.81
N ASP A 75 2.17 -1.70 -0.48
CA ASP A 75 2.27 -0.52 0.40
C ASP A 75 3.68 0.07 0.37
N SER A 76 4.70 -0.79 0.35
CA SER A 76 6.10 -0.38 0.24
C SER A 76 6.39 0.25 -1.12
N LEU A 77 5.83 -0.30 -2.20
CA LEU A 77 5.94 0.28 -3.55
C LEU A 77 5.29 1.67 -3.60
N HIS A 78 4.06 1.81 -3.07
CA HIS A 78 3.37 3.10 -3.02
C HIS A 78 4.16 4.13 -2.23
N TYR A 79 4.73 3.76 -1.08
CA TYR A 79 5.62 4.64 -0.33
C TYR A 79 6.82 5.09 -1.16
N PHE A 80 7.49 4.16 -1.85
CA PHE A 80 8.64 4.45 -2.68
C PHE A 80 8.30 5.43 -3.82
N ILE A 81 7.22 5.16 -4.56
CA ILE A 81 6.74 6.02 -5.65
C ILE A 81 6.44 7.43 -5.13
N ASP A 82 5.73 7.51 -4.01
CA ASP A 82 5.32 8.79 -3.43
C ASP A 82 6.50 9.56 -2.86
N HIS A 83 7.26 8.97 -1.93
CA HIS A 83 8.22 9.70 -1.11
C HIS A 83 9.61 9.80 -1.74
N VAL A 84 9.97 8.88 -2.63
CA VAL A 84 11.33 8.81 -3.21
C VAL A 84 11.33 9.31 -4.65
N VAL A 85 10.39 8.84 -5.48
CA VAL A 85 10.43 9.10 -6.92
C VAL A 85 9.76 10.42 -7.29
N TYR A 86 8.48 10.60 -6.94
CA TYR A 86 7.69 11.72 -7.46
C TYR A 86 7.40 12.83 -6.45
N LYS A 87 7.44 12.56 -5.14
CA LYS A 87 7.10 13.52 -4.07
C LYS A 87 5.71 14.13 -4.26
N THR A 88 4.74 13.32 -4.69
CA THR A 88 3.42 13.76 -5.18
C THR A 88 2.33 13.80 -4.10
N LYS A 89 2.63 13.43 -2.85
CA LYS A 89 1.65 13.29 -1.77
C LYS A 89 0.51 12.34 -2.16
N LEU A 90 0.89 11.23 -2.77
CA LEU A 90 0.01 10.20 -3.29
C LEU A 90 -0.82 9.58 -2.15
N ARG A 91 -2.15 9.64 -2.30
CA ARG A 91 -3.11 9.00 -1.39
C ARG A 91 -3.46 7.61 -1.92
N GLY A 92 -2.49 6.70 -1.85
CA GLY A 92 -2.64 5.32 -2.29
C GLY A 92 -3.52 4.49 -1.34
N PRO A 93 -4.14 3.41 -1.83
CA PRO A 93 -4.77 2.42 -0.98
C PRO A 93 -3.72 1.58 -0.24
N SER A 94 -4.14 0.90 0.83
CA SER A 94 -3.33 -0.05 1.58
C SER A 94 -3.79 -1.50 1.40
N PHE A 95 -2.76 -2.33 1.25
CA PHE A 95 -2.58 -3.76 1.01
C PHE A 95 -2.47 -4.64 2.25
N ARG A 96 -3.41 -5.56 2.52
CA ARG A 96 -3.12 -6.72 3.38
C ARG A 96 -3.59 -8.02 2.75
N CYS A 97 -2.67 -8.96 2.57
CA CYS A 97 -2.97 -10.31 2.11
C CYS A 97 -2.89 -11.29 3.29
N ASP A 98 -3.91 -12.12 3.46
CA ASP A 98 -3.88 -13.25 4.39
C ASP A 98 -4.15 -14.56 3.63
N VAL A 99 -3.34 -15.59 3.89
CA VAL A 99 -3.48 -16.91 3.27
C VAL A 99 -4.39 -17.78 4.11
N GLN A 100 -5.39 -18.39 3.46
CA GLN A 100 -6.31 -19.31 4.09
C GLN A 100 -5.78 -20.76 4.05
N ALA A 101 -6.29 -21.61 4.94
CA ALA A 101 -5.88 -23.01 5.03
C ALA A 101 -6.13 -23.83 3.74
N ASP A 102 -7.05 -23.38 2.89
CA ASP A 102 -7.36 -23.98 1.59
C ASP A 102 -6.51 -23.44 0.43
N GLY A 103 -5.55 -22.55 0.72
CA GLY A 103 -4.69 -21.90 -0.27
C GLY A 103 -5.33 -20.70 -0.98
N THR A 104 -6.55 -20.31 -0.63
CA THR A 104 -7.14 -19.05 -1.12
C THR A 104 -6.50 -17.85 -0.43
N LEU A 105 -6.45 -16.71 -1.13
CA LEU A 105 -5.96 -15.45 -0.56
C LEU A 105 -7.13 -14.55 -0.20
N LEU A 106 -7.11 -13.97 0.99
CA LEU A 106 -7.97 -12.87 1.39
C LEU A 106 -7.21 -11.56 1.27
N LEU A 107 -7.56 -10.77 0.25
CA LEU A 107 -7.00 -9.45 0.05
C LEU A 107 -7.91 -8.41 0.70
N HIS A 108 -7.40 -7.79 1.75
CA HIS A 108 -7.96 -6.62 2.38
C HIS A 108 -7.48 -5.36 1.67
N TYR A 109 -8.42 -4.59 1.13
CA TYR A 109 -8.19 -3.31 0.49
C TYR A 109 -8.75 -2.18 1.35
N TYR A 110 -7.90 -1.19 1.61
CA TYR A 110 -8.24 -0.04 2.43
C TYR A 110 -8.00 1.26 1.67
N SER A 111 -9.01 2.13 1.62
CA SER A 111 -8.90 3.39 0.89
C SER A 111 -9.70 4.52 1.52
N LYS A 112 -9.06 5.69 1.64
CA LYS A 112 -9.76 6.95 1.94
C LYS A 112 -10.64 7.43 0.78
N ARG A 113 -10.39 6.93 -0.45
CA ARG A 113 -11.15 7.24 -1.68
C ARG A 113 -12.16 6.14 -1.94
N SER A 114 -13.42 6.41 -1.65
CA SER A 114 -14.52 5.45 -1.79
C SER A 114 -14.87 5.18 -3.26
N GLY A 115 -15.15 3.92 -3.60
CA GLY A 115 -15.66 3.51 -4.90
C GLY A 115 -14.60 3.14 -5.94
N LEU A 116 -13.31 3.15 -5.57
CA LEU A 116 -12.20 2.82 -6.47
C LEU A 116 -11.74 1.36 -6.37
N TYR A 117 -12.31 0.58 -5.47
CA TYR A 117 -12.03 -0.86 -5.33
C TYR A 117 -12.16 -1.68 -6.63
N PRO A 118 -13.01 -1.33 -7.64
CA PRO A 118 -13.08 -2.12 -8.87
C PRO A 118 -11.76 -2.12 -9.67
N ILE A 119 -10.92 -1.08 -9.53
CA ILE A 119 -9.58 -1.02 -10.15
C ILE A 119 -8.74 -2.26 -9.80
N VAL A 120 -8.88 -2.74 -8.56
CA VAL A 120 -8.10 -3.86 -8.02
C VAL A 120 -8.58 -5.21 -8.58
N LYS A 121 -9.90 -5.37 -8.71
CA LYS A 121 -10.60 -6.65 -8.86
C LYS A 121 -10.59 -7.25 -10.28
N GLY A 122 -10.96 -6.47 -11.29
CA GLY A 122 -11.15 -6.94 -12.68
C GLY A 122 -12.44 -7.73 -12.96
N ILE A 123 -12.85 -7.79 -14.25
CA ILE A 123 -14.11 -8.39 -14.75
C ILE A 123 -14.10 -9.92 -14.74
N ARG A 124 -15.23 -10.57 -14.41
CA ARG A 124 -15.50 -12.03 -14.51
C ARG A 124 -16.33 -12.43 -15.75
N ASN A 125 -16.01 -11.96 -16.95
CA ASN A 125 -16.69 -12.42 -18.18
C ASN A 125 -15.79 -13.34 -19.01
N LEU A 126 -15.70 -14.61 -18.58
CA LEU A 126 -15.01 -15.69 -19.30
C LEU A 126 -15.48 -15.87 -20.75
N ARG A 127 -16.71 -15.46 -21.09
CA ARG A 127 -17.25 -15.59 -22.47
C ARG A 127 -16.62 -14.64 -23.48
N LYS A 128 -15.82 -13.66 -23.05
CA LYS A 128 -15.01 -12.77 -23.91
C LYS A 128 -13.50 -12.86 -23.59
N ALA A 129 -13.07 -13.88 -22.83
CA ALA A 129 -11.69 -14.05 -22.39
C ALA A 129 -10.71 -14.33 -23.54
N SER A 130 -11.19 -14.79 -24.69
CA SER A 130 -10.39 -14.90 -25.91
C SER A 130 -9.94 -13.54 -26.48
N SER A 131 -10.35 -12.41 -25.89
CA SER A 131 -9.92 -11.06 -26.29
C SER A 131 -9.23 -10.22 -25.21
N GLY A 132 -8.99 -10.77 -24.00
CA GLY A 132 -8.22 -10.08 -22.94
C GLY A 132 -8.77 -8.71 -22.48
N LYS A 133 -10.05 -8.41 -22.71
CA LYS A 133 -10.43 -7.00 -22.90
C LYS A 133 -10.44 -6.13 -21.63
N TYR A 134 -10.64 -6.70 -20.44
CA TYR A 134 -10.72 -5.91 -19.19
C TYR A 134 -10.28 -6.74 -17.96
N LEU A 135 -9.03 -6.59 -17.54
CA LEU A 135 -8.49 -7.17 -16.31
C LEU A 135 -8.24 -6.04 -15.32
N GLY A 136 -8.46 -6.27 -14.02
CA GLY A 136 -8.06 -5.34 -12.97
C GLY A 136 -6.62 -5.59 -12.57
N VAL A 137 -6.07 -4.75 -11.69
CA VAL A 137 -4.64 -4.77 -11.29
C VAL A 137 -4.18 -6.18 -10.91
N VAL A 138 -4.89 -6.86 -10.00
CA VAL A 138 -4.47 -8.16 -9.46
C VAL A 138 -4.46 -9.24 -10.53
N ARG A 139 -5.49 -9.28 -11.38
CA ARG A 139 -5.59 -10.27 -12.46
C ARG A 139 -4.53 -10.03 -13.53
N GLU A 140 -4.26 -8.77 -13.85
CA GLU A 140 -3.24 -8.41 -14.84
C GLU A 140 -1.84 -8.78 -14.36
N VAL A 141 -1.52 -8.52 -13.09
CA VAL A 141 -0.25 -8.91 -12.47
C VAL A 141 -0.11 -10.43 -12.44
N ALA A 142 -1.12 -11.15 -11.96
CA ALA A 142 -1.10 -12.61 -11.90
C ALA A 142 -0.77 -13.22 -13.26
N ARG A 143 -1.40 -12.71 -14.33
CA ARG A 143 -1.21 -13.18 -15.70
C ARG A 143 0.13 -12.78 -16.31
N ARG A 144 0.57 -11.51 -16.18
CA ARG A 144 1.78 -10.99 -16.85
C ARG A 144 3.09 -11.31 -16.13
N ILE A 145 3.05 -11.38 -14.81
CA ILE A 145 4.24 -11.56 -13.97
C ILE A 145 4.39 -13.02 -13.58
N TYR A 146 3.31 -13.67 -13.17
CA TYR A 146 3.34 -15.01 -12.58
C TYR A 146 2.74 -16.11 -13.48
N ASP A 147 2.31 -15.78 -14.70
CA ASP A 147 1.68 -16.70 -15.65
C ASP A 147 0.54 -17.54 -15.02
N THR A 148 -0.21 -16.90 -14.12
CA THR A 148 -1.26 -17.54 -13.32
C THR A 148 -2.59 -16.86 -13.59
N GLU A 149 -3.63 -17.67 -13.77
CA GLU A 149 -5.00 -17.18 -13.85
C GLU A 149 -5.65 -17.21 -12.47
N VAL A 150 -6.32 -16.12 -12.09
CA VAL A 150 -6.98 -16.00 -10.79
C VAL A 150 -8.42 -15.52 -10.94
N VAL A 151 -9.28 -16.01 -10.06
CA VAL A 151 -10.65 -15.54 -9.88
C VAL A 151 -10.70 -14.69 -8.62
N MET A 152 -11.20 -13.47 -8.76
CA MET A 152 -11.34 -12.54 -7.66
C MET A 152 -12.82 -12.19 -7.44
N LYS A 153 -13.28 -12.26 -6.19
CA LYS A 153 -14.67 -11.95 -5.79
C LYS A 153 -14.66 -11.03 -4.59
N VAL A 154 -15.58 -10.07 -4.56
CA VAL A 154 -15.82 -9.28 -3.34
C VAL A 154 -16.51 -10.20 -2.33
N GLN A 155 -15.90 -10.38 -1.18
CA GLN A 155 -16.49 -11.10 -0.04
C GLN A 155 -17.29 -10.13 0.84
N GLU A 156 -16.71 -8.97 1.11
CA GLU A 156 -17.24 -7.99 2.04
C GLU A 156 -16.86 -6.57 1.61
N ARG A 157 -17.75 -5.62 1.89
CA ARG A 157 -17.52 -4.18 1.69
C ARG A 157 -18.14 -3.43 2.86
N LYS A 158 -17.32 -2.62 3.53
CA LYS A 158 -17.71 -1.84 4.71
C LYS A 158 -17.09 -0.45 4.65
N GLN A 159 -17.74 0.49 5.33
CA GLN A 159 -17.12 1.77 5.69
C GLN A 159 -16.76 1.69 7.17
N GLU A 160 -15.46 1.73 7.44
CA GLU A 160 -14.94 1.69 8.80
C GLU A 160 -14.67 3.10 9.28
N HIS A 161 -15.19 3.41 10.47
CA HIS A 161 -14.98 4.68 11.14
C HIS A 161 -13.80 4.47 12.09
N LEU A 162 -12.61 4.85 11.65
CA LEU A 162 -11.46 4.99 12.53
C LEU A 162 -11.56 6.38 13.17
N ASP A 163 -11.08 6.54 14.41
CA ASP A 163 -11.30 7.71 15.27
C ASP A 163 -11.20 9.08 14.58
N ALA A 164 -10.34 9.22 13.56
CA ALA A 164 -10.11 10.46 12.82
C ALA A 164 -10.57 10.45 11.35
N PHE A 165 -10.95 9.31 10.76
CA PHE A 165 -11.36 9.25 9.35
C PHE A 165 -12.18 8.01 9.00
N VAL A 166 -13.04 8.15 7.98
CA VAL A 166 -13.76 7.03 7.37
C VAL A 166 -12.88 6.42 6.28
N THR A 167 -12.72 5.10 6.31
CA THR A 167 -12.04 4.33 5.25
C THR A 167 -12.98 3.31 4.67
N GLU A 168 -12.93 3.15 3.35
CA GLU A 168 -13.56 2.02 2.68
C GLU A 168 -12.67 0.79 2.88
N HIS A 169 -13.26 -0.29 3.39
CA HIS A 169 -12.63 -1.59 3.53
C HIS A 169 -13.37 -2.58 2.64
N VAL A 170 -12.65 -3.17 1.69
CA VAL A 170 -13.18 -4.23 0.82
C VAL A 170 -12.32 -5.48 0.98
N VAL A 171 -12.96 -6.59 1.30
CA VAL A 171 -12.31 -7.91 1.37
C VAL A 171 -12.60 -8.65 0.09
N PHE A 172 -11.55 -9.10 -0.59
CA PHE A 172 -11.63 -9.92 -1.78
C PHE A 172 -11.15 -11.34 -1.48
N VAL A 173 -11.87 -12.34 -2.00
CA VAL A 173 -11.36 -13.71 -2.10
C VAL A 173 -10.71 -13.88 -3.45
N ILE A 174 -9.46 -14.33 -3.46
CA ILE A 174 -8.70 -14.67 -4.66
C ILE A 174 -8.46 -16.19 -4.67
N THR A 175 -8.86 -16.82 -5.76
CA THR A 175 -8.65 -18.26 -6.00
C THR A 175 -7.82 -18.43 -7.26
N GLN A 176 -6.69 -19.13 -7.16
CA GLN A 176 -5.89 -19.48 -8.33
C GLN A 176 -6.60 -20.59 -9.13
N ILE A 177 -6.62 -20.45 -10.46
CA ILE A 177 -7.09 -21.50 -11.36
C ILE A 177 -5.89 -22.41 -11.59
N GLU A 178 -5.97 -23.64 -11.11
CA GLU A 178 -4.93 -24.64 -11.34
C GLU A 178 -4.78 -24.91 -12.84
N ASN A 179 -3.67 -24.43 -13.41
CA ASN A 179 -3.15 -24.93 -14.68
C ASN A 179 -2.27 -26.14 -14.36
N SER A 180 -2.58 -27.29 -14.93
CA SER A 180 -1.95 -28.60 -14.67
C SER A 180 -0.46 -28.72 -15.04
N ASN A 181 0.30 -27.61 -15.10
CA ASN A 181 1.71 -27.56 -15.50
C ASN A 181 2.64 -26.72 -14.59
N SER A 182 2.20 -26.22 -13.43
CA SER A 182 3.13 -25.57 -12.49
C SER A 182 3.76 -26.60 -11.54
N VAL A 183 5.06 -26.84 -11.73
CA VAL A 183 5.90 -27.58 -10.79
C VAL A 183 5.81 -26.90 -9.42
N GLN A 184 5.37 -27.65 -8.40
CA GLN A 184 5.40 -27.22 -7.01
C GLN A 184 6.83 -26.78 -6.64
N LYS A 185 7.07 -25.48 -6.53
CA LYS A 185 8.26 -24.97 -5.85
C LYS A 185 7.97 -25.03 -4.36
N ALA A 186 8.83 -25.77 -3.67
CA ALA A 186 8.75 -26.03 -2.25
C ALA A 186 8.65 -24.72 -1.45
N ILE A 187 7.75 -24.75 -0.47
CA ILE A 187 7.60 -23.75 0.58
C ILE A 187 8.94 -23.67 1.32
N SER A 188 9.65 -22.55 1.16
CA SER A 188 10.75 -22.22 2.07
C SER A 188 10.13 -21.83 3.40
N SER A 189 10.28 -22.69 4.40
CA SER A 189 9.98 -22.37 5.79
C SER A 189 10.71 -21.08 6.16
N LYS A 190 9.97 -20.05 6.61
CA LYS A 190 10.55 -18.88 7.28
C LYS A 190 11.33 -19.40 8.49
N THR A 191 12.65 -19.37 8.41
CA THR A 191 13.50 -19.52 9.60
C THR A 191 13.39 -18.25 10.41
N ASP A 192 12.97 -18.38 11.67
CA ASP A 192 13.06 -17.34 12.69
C ASP A 192 14.52 -16.87 12.80
N SER A 193 14.82 -15.71 12.21
CA SER A 193 16.02 -14.96 12.52
C SER A 193 15.78 -14.23 13.84
N GLN A 194 16.28 -14.81 14.93
CA GLN A 194 16.40 -14.14 16.21
C GLN A 194 17.40 -12.99 16.07
N ILE A 195 16.90 -11.75 16.02
CA ILE A 195 17.73 -10.54 15.97
C ILE A 195 17.88 -10.03 17.40
N ASP A 196 19.11 -10.12 17.93
CA ASP A 196 19.50 -9.47 19.18
C ASP A 196 19.77 -7.98 18.91
N LEU A 197 18.96 -7.09 19.49
CA LEU A 197 19.13 -5.63 19.36
C LEU A 197 19.63 -5.06 20.69
N THR A 198 20.84 -4.53 20.63
CA THR A 198 21.53 -3.83 21.71
C THR A 198 20.76 -2.58 22.15
N GLN A 199 20.41 -2.52 23.44
CA GLN A 199 19.87 -1.31 24.07
C GLN A 199 20.95 -0.23 24.15
N LYS A 200 20.77 0.87 23.41
CA LYS A 200 21.29 2.21 23.76
C LYS A 200 20.70 3.29 22.86
N CYS A 201 19.64 3.92 23.35
CA CYS A 201 19.25 5.32 23.13
C CYS A 201 18.08 5.57 24.11
N PHE A 202 17.96 6.77 24.69
CA PHE A 202 17.03 7.18 25.76
C PHE A 202 17.47 6.90 27.21
N PRO A 203 18.32 7.76 27.81
CA PRO A 203 18.52 7.77 29.26
C PRO A 203 17.23 8.14 30.04
N THR A 204 16.21 8.72 29.40
CA THR A 204 14.94 9.12 30.02
C THR A 204 13.87 8.03 30.07
N ALA A 205 13.93 7.01 29.20
CA ALA A 205 12.98 5.89 29.20
C ALA A 205 13.17 4.92 30.40
N ILE A 206 14.20 5.17 31.21
CA ILE A 206 14.62 4.28 32.30
C ILE A 206 13.85 4.57 33.61
N ARG A 207 13.04 5.64 33.70
CA ARG A 207 12.52 6.13 34.99
C ARG A 207 11.02 6.00 35.28
N GLN A 208 10.18 5.55 34.35
CA GLN A 208 8.75 5.23 34.57
C GLN A 208 8.10 4.71 33.27
N GLU A 209 6.90 4.12 33.35
CA GLU A 209 6.07 3.81 32.17
C GLU A 209 5.93 5.07 31.30
N THR A 210 6.46 5.02 30.08
CA THR A 210 6.47 6.15 29.15
C THR A 210 5.59 5.79 27.95
N ARG A 211 4.67 6.68 27.58
CA ARG A 211 3.85 6.43 26.39
C ARG A 211 4.71 6.66 25.16
N VAL A 212 4.63 5.75 24.20
CA VAL A 212 5.37 5.88 22.93
C VAL A 212 4.98 7.18 22.20
N THR A 213 3.73 7.64 22.35
CA THR A 213 3.23 8.92 21.81
C THR A 213 3.91 10.16 22.38
N ASP A 214 4.54 10.05 23.54
CA ASP A 214 5.26 11.16 24.17
C ASP A 214 6.66 11.32 23.54
N LEU A 215 7.18 10.25 22.94
CA LEU A 215 8.50 10.20 22.31
C LEU A 215 8.42 10.30 20.79
N LEU A 216 7.39 9.72 20.17
CA LEU A 216 7.28 9.56 18.73
C LEU A 216 5.99 10.19 18.21
N GLU A 217 6.12 10.81 17.03
CA GLU A 217 5.02 11.25 16.20
C GLU A 217 4.98 10.42 14.92
N LEU A 218 3.83 9.84 14.60
CA LEU A 218 3.64 9.08 13.36
C LEU A 218 3.56 10.04 12.17
N VAL A 219 4.52 9.95 11.26
CA VAL A 219 4.58 10.74 10.02
C VAL A 219 3.96 9.99 8.85
N HIS A 220 4.21 8.68 8.76
CA HIS A 220 3.64 7.83 7.71
C HIS A 220 3.38 6.42 8.24
N PRO A 221 2.23 5.78 7.93
CA PRO A 221 1.11 6.33 7.16
C PRO A 221 0.37 7.47 7.89
N GLU A 222 -0.32 8.35 7.16
CA GLU A 222 -1.08 9.48 7.72
C GLU A 222 -2.37 9.00 8.41
N VAL A 223 -2.20 8.38 9.57
CA VAL A 223 -3.27 7.77 10.38
C VAL A 223 -3.04 8.07 11.87
N PRO A 224 -4.06 7.96 12.74
CA PRO A 224 -3.85 8.06 14.17
C PRO A 224 -2.76 7.12 14.66
N PHE A 225 -1.90 7.61 15.55
CA PHE A 225 -0.91 6.76 16.20
C PHE A 225 -1.58 5.93 17.31
N SER A 226 -2.21 4.82 16.90
CA SER A 226 -2.92 3.89 17.78
C SER A 226 -2.54 2.44 17.45
N TYR A 227 -2.73 1.53 18.41
CA TYR A 227 -2.51 0.09 18.19
C TYR A 227 -3.37 -0.44 17.03
N GLU A 228 -4.65 -0.07 17.00
CA GLU A 228 -5.56 -0.51 15.93
C GLU A 228 -5.13 -0.01 14.56
N SER A 229 -4.70 1.26 14.46
CA SER A 229 -4.18 1.79 13.20
C SER A 229 -2.89 1.07 12.77
N ILE A 230 -1.96 0.76 13.68
CA ILE A 230 -0.74 0.02 13.32
C ILE A 230 -1.08 -1.40 12.86
N ARG A 231 -2.01 -2.06 13.54
CA ARG A 231 -2.51 -3.39 13.17
C ARG A 231 -3.17 -3.40 11.80
N TYR A 232 -3.90 -2.35 11.50
CA TYR A 232 -4.59 -2.18 10.24
C TYR A 232 -3.61 -1.99 9.07
N TYR A 233 -2.63 -1.10 9.25
CA TYR A 233 -1.62 -0.76 8.26
C TYR A 233 -0.32 -1.57 8.46
N LYS A 234 -0.41 -2.83 8.93
CA LYS A 234 0.77 -3.64 9.34
C LYS A 234 1.84 -3.79 8.25
N ASN A 235 1.43 -3.79 6.98
CA ASN A 235 2.31 -3.96 5.82
C ASN A 235 2.90 -2.63 5.30
N SER A 236 2.40 -1.49 5.81
CA SER A 236 2.95 -0.19 5.47
C SER A 236 4.33 0.01 6.09
N LEU A 237 5.19 0.77 5.40
CA LEU A 237 6.41 1.29 6.00
C LEU A 237 6.03 2.34 7.04
N PHE A 238 6.50 2.24 8.28
CA PHE A 238 6.22 3.23 9.31
C PHE A 238 7.38 4.21 9.44
N VAL A 239 7.04 5.50 9.40
CA VAL A 239 7.98 6.59 9.63
C VAL A 239 7.56 7.36 10.87
N PHE A 240 8.41 7.36 11.89
CA PHE A 240 8.22 8.17 13.08
C PHE A 240 9.21 9.31 13.13
N ARG A 241 8.74 10.45 13.61
CA ARG A 241 9.58 11.56 14.02
C ARG A 241 9.82 11.46 15.51
N LEU A 242 11.08 11.53 15.91
CA LEU A 242 11.44 11.66 17.31
C LEU A 242 11.13 13.07 17.78
N LYS A 243 10.32 13.19 18.84
CA LYS A 243 10.11 14.46 19.55
C LYS A 243 11.38 14.78 20.33
N GLY A 244 11.87 16.01 20.23
CA GLY A 244 13.11 16.41 20.89
C GLY A 244 12.98 16.38 22.42
N ILE A 245 14.09 16.13 23.12
CA ILE A 245 14.18 16.31 24.59
C ILE A 245 14.05 17.81 24.98
N GLY A 246 14.18 18.72 24.01
CA GLY A 246 14.21 20.18 24.20
C GLY A 246 12.87 20.88 24.42
N ASP A 247 11.72 20.21 24.31
CA ASP A 247 10.42 20.89 24.50
C ASP A 247 10.07 21.17 25.97
N ILE A 248 10.89 20.70 26.92
CA ILE A 248 10.64 20.87 28.37
C ILE A 248 11.56 21.92 29.00
N VAL A 249 12.76 22.17 28.46
CA VAL A 249 13.69 23.16 29.05
C VAL A 249 14.69 23.65 27.99
N HIS A 250 14.64 24.96 27.69
CA HIS A 250 15.60 25.80 26.94
C HIS A 250 15.19 26.32 25.55
N GLU A 251 15.61 27.58 25.37
CA GLU A 251 15.18 28.57 24.40
C GLU A 251 15.57 28.29 22.95
N VAL A 252 14.76 28.89 22.09
CA VAL A 252 14.87 29.08 20.64
C VAL A 252 16.29 29.46 20.19
N SER A 253 17.06 28.51 19.65
CA SER A 253 18.08 28.74 18.63
C SER A 253 18.56 27.41 18.04
N ASP A 254 18.78 27.43 16.71
CA ASP A 254 19.19 26.35 15.81
C ASP A 254 18.14 25.31 15.42
N GLU A 255 17.98 25.15 14.10
CA GLU A 255 17.15 24.14 13.43
C GLU A 255 17.44 22.76 14.02
N ALA A 256 16.63 22.33 15.00
CA ALA A 256 16.74 21.00 15.56
C ALA A 256 16.50 19.98 14.44
N LYS A 257 17.59 19.36 13.97
CA LYS A 257 17.53 18.28 12.96
C LYS A 257 16.63 17.18 13.49
N THR A 258 15.41 17.12 12.97
CA THR A 258 14.42 16.12 13.38
C THR A 258 14.90 14.74 12.96
N VAL A 259 15.05 13.84 13.94
CA VAL A 259 15.41 12.44 13.66
C VAL A 259 14.18 11.69 13.18
N LEU A 260 14.25 11.15 11.96
CA LEU A 260 13.22 10.27 11.42
C LEU A 260 13.68 8.82 11.54
N LEU A 261 12.85 7.98 12.14
CA LEU A 261 13.00 6.54 12.18
C LEU A 261 12.12 5.95 11.10
N LYS A 262 12.68 5.09 10.23
CA LYS A 262 11.95 4.38 9.18
C LYS A 262 12.07 2.89 9.42
N GLY A 263 10.97 2.16 9.33
CA GLY A 263 10.98 0.76 9.70
C GLY A 263 9.67 0.04 9.47
N ALA A 264 9.68 -1.25 9.81
CA ALA A 264 8.51 -2.12 9.75
C ALA A 264 8.03 -2.50 11.15
N MET A 265 6.75 -2.83 11.26
CA MET A 265 6.12 -3.29 12.49
C MET A 265 6.00 -4.82 12.48
N VAL A 266 6.43 -5.47 13.55
CA VAL A 266 6.31 -6.92 13.73
C VAL A 266 5.47 -7.18 14.96
N PHE A 267 4.36 -7.89 14.78
CA PHE A 267 3.49 -8.31 15.87
C PHE A 267 4.07 -9.57 16.52
N ILE A 268 4.22 -9.55 17.85
CA ILE A 268 4.74 -10.67 18.64
C ILE A 268 3.77 -11.01 19.76
N ASP A 269 3.90 -12.23 20.31
CA ASP A 269 3.03 -12.75 21.37
C ASP A 269 1.54 -12.67 20.99
N ASP A 270 1.19 -13.24 19.84
CA ASP A 270 -0.17 -13.24 19.27
C ASP A 270 -0.77 -11.83 19.10
N GLY A 271 0.10 -10.85 18.83
CA GLY A 271 -0.26 -9.45 18.64
C GLY A 271 -0.35 -8.64 19.93
N LYS A 272 -0.09 -9.23 21.10
CA LYS A 272 -0.09 -8.47 22.36
C LYS A 272 0.96 -7.35 22.38
N TYR A 273 2.08 -7.53 21.67
CA TYR A 273 3.13 -6.53 21.56
C TYR A 273 3.49 -6.25 20.10
N ILE A 274 4.04 -5.06 19.86
CA ILE A 274 4.55 -4.62 18.56
C ILE A 274 6.03 -4.31 18.72
N LEU A 275 6.87 -4.96 17.92
CA LEU A 275 8.27 -4.64 17.73
C LEU A 275 8.42 -3.73 16.51
N TYR A 276 8.97 -2.54 16.70
CA TYR A 276 9.30 -1.62 15.61
C TYR A 276 10.77 -1.76 15.22
N MET A 277 11.04 -2.42 14.09
CA MET A 277 12.39 -2.59 13.56
C MET A 277 12.70 -1.43 12.61
N CYS A 278 13.57 -0.51 13.03
CA CYS A 278 13.81 0.73 12.31
C CYS A 278 15.28 1.12 12.20
N SER A 279 15.54 1.99 11.22
CA SER A 279 16.82 2.68 11.04
C SER A 279 16.61 4.19 11.05
N VAL A 280 17.66 4.92 11.43
CA VAL A 280 17.66 6.38 11.36
C VAL A 280 17.81 6.79 9.89
N ASN A 281 16.89 7.63 9.41
CA ASN A 281 16.96 8.21 8.08
C ASN A 281 17.90 9.42 8.09
N VAL A 282 19.18 9.18 7.80
CA VAL A 282 20.22 10.22 7.69
C VAL A 282 20.45 10.55 6.21
N THR A 283 20.16 11.79 5.81
CA THR A 283 20.38 12.25 4.41
C THR A 283 21.71 12.96 4.22
N THR A 284 22.40 13.33 5.29
CA THR A 284 23.72 13.97 5.27
C THR A 284 24.56 13.48 6.45
N VAL A 285 25.79 13.04 6.17
CA VAL A 285 26.80 12.82 7.20
C VAL A 285 27.49 14.16 7.42
N GLY A 286 27.43 14.71 8.64
CA GLY A 286 28.23 15.88 8.98
C GLY A 286 29.70 15.51 8.88
N VAL A 287 30.45 16.21 8.03
CA VAL A 287 31.91 16.13 8.04
C VAL A 287 32.35 17.18 9.04
N ASP A 288 32.79 16.74 10.22
CA ASP A 288 33.47 17.58 11.20
C ASP A 288 34.88 17.97 10.69
#